data_AF-A0A814I7W3-F1
#
_entry.id   AF-A0A814I7W3-F1
#
_cell.length_a   1.000
_cell.length_b   1.000
_cell.length_c   1.000
_cell.angle_alpha   90.00
_cell.angle_beta   90.00
_cell.angle_gamma   90.00
#
_symmetry.space_group_name_H-M   'P 1'
#
loop_
_entity.id
_entity.type
_entity.pdbx_description
1 polymer ?
#
loop_
_entity_poly.entity_id
_entity_poly.type
_entity_poly.pdbx_seq_one_letter_code
_entity_poly.pdbx_strand_id
1 'polypeptide(L)'
;MNTSYSTQQYNQEQLNTIESGIQPIPDITVETAHITPRSLYSFVRIVQLVLRFPNYCRHWMQQRHRRRVDIERIDSFLRKNVVLNISQINEDEHISINWIVDPSQSFYYYWSSIVSIAVLYNFIILIGRSAFLLLQERLLIIWLICDYLCDLCYIIDTFIQTRKGYLEQGLIVRDLEKLRKHYKQSRRFLFDIISLLPTDLLYLIPTCYLLPSLRFNRLFRVYRFFEFSNKVETQTNHPNIFRLVSLLIIILILIHWNACFYFIISRWIGYSTDSWVYNMTMPTGTTLTTQYLYSFFWSTLVLTNIGEVPPPETNIETLFVTADFLTGVIVFATIVGNVGSIIASMNAVRADFRQKVDQVKQYMTFRKVGNELERRVITWFDYLWLQKQVVNEDLVLDSLPQKLRVEIAKHIHLAALKRVPIFAEAQPGLLVELVTRLKLQIFSPGDYVCRKGDIGKEMYIIKRGRLHVVSDDGTKIFVTLEEGSVFGEISILNIPGSKTGNRRTANIRSVGYSDLFCLTKQDLWEVLVEYPSARDTLIERGKAHLRKDNLLDENAAQIAQQDQAALPEKLTQLQKNIDYLETRIARIMGEYKAIMIKLNRRLQFIEQLAEKNSIIMIDENKKNTLNLVGIDTSDDDV
;
A
#
# COMPACT_ATOMS: atom_id res chain seq x y z
N MET A 1 50.03 -60.26 -39.68
CA MET A 1 50.77 -60.57 -38.44
C MET A 1 51.57 -59.35 -37.97
N ASN A 2 50.91 -58.27 -37.52
CA ASN A 2 51.53 -57.19 -36.73
C ASN A 2 50.48 -56.18 -36.18
N THR A 3 49.40 -56.67 -35.59
CA THR A 3 48.39 -55.81 -34.92
C THR A 3 47.83 -56.39 -33.62
N SER A 4 48.36 -57.51 -33.12
CA SER A 4 47.93 -58.16 -31.87
C SER A 4 48.86 -57.92 -30.67
N TYR A 5 50.02 -57.28 -30.87
CA TYR A 5 51.01 -57.07 -29.80
C TYR A 5 50.88 -55.71 -29.08
N SER A 6 50.26 -54.69 -29.68
CA SER A 6 50.12 -53.36 -29.06
C SER A 6 48.93 -53.24 -28.10
N THR A 7 47.93 -54.11 -28.20
CA THR A 7 46.71 -54.04 -27.36
C THR A 7 46.89 -54.75 -26.00
N GLN A 8 47.83 -55.70 -25.88
CA GLN A 8 48.11 -56.36 -24.60
C GLN A 8 48.96 -55.50 -23.66
N GLN A 9 49.88 -54.69 -24.18
CA GLN A 9 50.73 -53.82 -23.35
C GLN A 9 49.96 -52.65 -22.72
N TYR A 10 48.95 -52.10 -23.41
CA TYR A 10 48.12 -51.00 -22.90
C TYR A 10 47.18 -51.42 -21.76
N ASN A 11 46.66 -52.66 -21.81
CA ASN A 11 45.79 -53.19 -20.75
C ASN A 11 46.57 -53.59 -19.48
N GLN A 12 47.87 -53.86 -19.58
CA GLN A 12 48.70 -54.26 -18.43
C GLN A 12 49.20 -53.06 -17.60
N GLU A 13 49.41 -51.89 -18.23
CA GLU A 13 49.73 -50.65 -17.51
C GLU A 13 48.52 -50.06 -16.74
N GLN A 14 47.29 -50.25 -17.25
CA GLN A 14 46.09 -49.80 -16.53
C GLN A 14 45.74 -50.68 -15.32
N LEU A 15 46.02 -51.99 -15.35
CA LEU A 15 45.81 -52.88 -14.20
C LEU A 15 46.81 -52.62 -13.06
N ASN A 16 48.08 -52.35 -13.37
CA ASN A 16 49.11 -52.06 -12.35
C ASN A 16 48.93 -50.69 -11.66
N THR A 17 48.20 -49.76 -12.28
CA THR A 17 47.89 -48.45 -11.69
C THR A 17 46.71 -48.53 -10.71
N ILE A 18 45.89 -49.60 -10.77
CA ILE A 18 44.75 -49.82 -9.88
C ILE A 18 45.16 -50.58 -8.60
N GLU A 19 46.21 -51.42 -8.66
CA GLU A 19 46.67 -52.20 -7.50
C GLU A 19 47.58 -51.45 -6.50
N SER A 20 48.06 -50.25 -6.82
CA SER A 20 48.96 -49.47 -5.92
C SER A 20 48.25 -48.42 -5.04
N GLY A 21 46.91 -48.37 -5.06
CA GLY A 21 46.10 -47.39 -4.31
C GLY A 21 45.28 -47.93 -3.15
N ILE A 22 45.47 -49.18 -2.73
CA ILE A 22 44.67 -49.81 -1.66
C ILE A 22 45.44 -49.70 -0.33
N GLN A 23 45.14 -48.66 0.45
CA GLN A 23 45.47 -48.68 1.88
C GLN A 23 44.44 -49.55 2.63
N PRO A 24 44.86 -50.36 3.62
CA PRO A 24 43.93 -51.12 4.44
C PRO A 24 43.08 -50.17 5.29
N ILE A 25 41.75 -50.24 5.11
CA ILE A 25 40.75 -49.57 5.95
C ILE A 25 40.79 -50.25 7.34
N PRO A 26 40.85 -49.50 8.45
CA PRO A 26 40.87 -50.09 9.79
C PRO A 26 39.51 -50.73 10.11
N ASP A 27 39.53 -51.79 10.91
CA ASP A 27 38.35 -52.47 11.45
C ASP A 27 37.38 -51.45 12.10
N ILE A 28 36.26 -51.17 11.42
CA ILE A 28 35.14 -50.43 12.01
C ILE A 28 34.20 -51.46 12.63
N THR A 29 34.39 -51.64 13.93
CA THR A 29 33.43 -52.23 14.86
C THR A 29 32.01 -51.71 14.62
N VAL A 30 31.03 -52.62 14.73
CA VAL A 30 29.59 -52.36 14.62
C VAL A 30 29.16 -51.23 15.58
N GLU A 31 29.02 -50.00 15.08
CA GLU A 31 28.28 -48.96 15.76
C GLU A 31 26.80 -49.08 15.40
N THR A 32 26.04 -49.64 16.34
CA THR A 32 24.59 -49.45 16.42
C THR A 32 24.26 -47.97 16.21
N ALA A 33 23.35 -47.67 15.28
CA ALA A 33 22.91 -46.31 14.98
C ALA A 33 22.34 -45.61 16.21
N HIS A 34 23.21 -44.94 16.97
CA HIS A 34 22.82 -43.99 17.99
C HIS A 34 22.21 -42.78 17.29
N ILE A 35 20.91 -42.60 17.52
CA ILE A 35 20.18 -41.38 17.19
C ILE A 35 20.99 -40.21 17.74
N THR A 36 21.50 -39.34 16.85
CA THR A 36 22.31 -38.20 17.29
C THR A 36 21.47 -37.27 18.18
N PRO A 37 21.98 -36.86 19.37
CA PRO A 37 21.20 -36.09 20.34
C PRO A 37 20.78 -34.70 19.84
N ARG A 38 21.28 -34.21 18.70
CA ARG A 38 20.92 -32.90 18.11
C ARG A 38 19.54 -32.85 17.43
N SER A 39 19.08 -33.94 16.80
CA SER A 39 17.74 -33.99 16.18
C SER A 39 16.65 -34.17 17.24
N LEU A 40 16.92 -35.02 18.24
CA LEU A 40 16.15 -35.11 19.48
C LEU A 40 16.16 -33.79 20.25
N TYR A 41 17.27 -33.04 20.32
CA TYR A 41 17.31 -31.72 20.97
C TYR A 41 16.38 -30.69 20.30
N SER A 42 16.23 -30.78 18.98
CA SER A 42 15.39 -29.86 18.19
C SER A 42 13.90 -30.21 18.35
N PHE A 43 13.56 -31.50 18.36
CA PHE A 43 12.22 -32.00 18.64
C PHE A 43 11.82 -31.78 20.11
N VAL A 44 12.74 -32.04 21.06
CA VAL A 44 12.58 -31.75 22.49
C VAL A 44 12.49 -30.24 22.73
N ARG A 45 13.17 -29.36 21.97
CA ARG A 45 12.97 -27.91 22.07
C ARG A 45 11.57 -27.49 21.62
N ILE A 46 11.03 -28.08 20.56
CA ILE A 46 9.67 -27.78 20.08
C ILE A 46 8.63 -28.30 21.07
N VAL A 47 8.80 -29.52 21.57
CA VAL A 47 7.96 -30.11 22.63
C VAL A 47 8.10 -29.34 23.95
N GLN A 48 9.29 -28.87 24.32
CA GLN A 48 9.51 -27.97 25.48
C GLN A 48 8.93 -26.58 25.25
N LEU A 49 8.86 -26.07 24.02
CA LEU A 49 8.19 -24.81 23.69
C LEU A 49 6.67 -24.95 23.88
N VAL A 50 6.10 -26.08 23.43
CA VAL A 50 4.69 -26.44 23.60
C VAL A 50 4.35 -26.74 25.07
N LEU A 51 5.23 -27.42 25.81
CA LEU A 51 5.08 -27.69 27.25
C LEU A 51 5.39 -26.47 28.14
N ARG A 52 6.05 -25.42 27.62
CA ARG A 52 6.21 -24.11 28.29
C ARG A 52 4.99 -23.19 28.09
N PHE A 53 4.05 -23.55 27.22
CA PHE A 53 2.81 -22.81 26.99
C PHE A 53 2.00 -22.55 28.29
N PRO A 54 1.86 -23.49 29.25
CA PRO A 54 1.20 -23.24 30.54
C PRO A 54 1.94 -22.21 31.41
N ASN A 55 3.27 -22.16 31.36
CA ASN A 55 4.08 -21.19 32.11
C ASN A 55 4.02 -19.79 31.47
N TYR A 56 3.92 -19.73 30.14
CA TYR A 56 3.67 -18.49 29.41
C TYR A 56 2.24 -17.98 29.67
N CYS A 57 1.24 -18.86 29.75
CA CYS A 57 -0.12 -18.54 30.19
C CYS A 57 -0.17 -18.03 31.64
N ARG A 58 0.67 -18.59 32.53
CA ARG A 58 0.79 -18.15 33.94
C ARG A 58 1.42 -16.75 34.04
N HIS A 59 2.46 -16.47 33.23
CA HIS A 59 3.07 -15.15 33.14
C HIS A 59 2.14 -14.11 32.47
N TRP A 60 1.38 -14.53 31.46
CA TRP A 60 0.33 -13.75 30.81
C TRP A 60 -0.85 -13.44 31.77
N MET A 61 -1.25 -14.39 32.63
CA MET A 61 -2.23 -14.14 33.69
C MET A 61 -1.73 -13.10 34.72
N GLN A 62 -0.46 -13.15 35.10
CA GLN A 62 0.15 -12.16 36.00
C GLN A 62 0.27 -10.76 35.36
N GLN A 63 0.55 -10.67 34.06
CA GLN A 63 0.53 -9.39 33.32
C GLN A 63 -0.90 -8.84 33.16
N ARG A 64 -1.89 -9.72 32.98
CA ARG A 64 -3.32 -9.34 32.94
C ARG A 64 -3.81 -8.77 34.27
N HIS A 65 -3.28 -9.26 35.41
CA HIS A 65 -3.61 -8.70 36.72
C HIS A 65 -3.06 -7.26 36.89
N ARG A 66 -1.84 -6.97 36.42
CA ARG A 66 -1.28 -5.61 36.42
C ARG A 66 -2.06 -4.65 35.51
N ARG A 67 -2.44 -5.09 34.30
CA ARG A 67 -3.29 -4.29 33.40
C ARG A 67 -4.69 -4.06 33.96
N ARG A 68 -5.23 -4.97 34.78
CA ARG A 68 -6.49 -4.75 35.50
C ARG A 68 -6.38 -3.60 36.50
N VAL A 69 -5.27 -3.51 37.23
CA VAL A 69 -5.01 -2.43 38.18
C VAL A 69 -4.84 -1.08 37.46
N ASP A 70 -4.17 -1.04 36.31
CA ASP A 70 -4.04 0.19 35.51
C ASP A 70 -5.37 0.62 34.86
N ILE A 71 -6.17 -0.33 34.38
CA ILE A 71 -7.51 -0.08 33.83
C ILE A 71 -8.45 0.40 34.93
N GLU A 72 -8.46 -0.20 36.12
CA GLU A 72 -9.29 0.28 37.25
C GLU A 72 -8.88 1.70 37.70
N ARG A 73 -7.59 2.05 37.61
CA ARG A 73 -7.10 3.41 37.90
C ARG A 73 -7.57 4.42 36.86
N ILE A 74 -7.51 4.07 35.57
CA ILE A 74 -8.01 4.90 34.46
C ILE A 74 -9.53 5.02 34.51
N ASP A 75 -10.24 3.94 34.83
CA ASP A 75 -11.70 3.90 34.96
C ASP A 75 -12.18 4.70 36.19
N SER A 76 -11.38 4.74 37.27
CA SER A 76 -11.62 5.65 38.42
C SER A 76 -11.39 7.12 38.08
N PHE A 77 -10.41 7.40 37.20
CA PHE A 77 -10.09 8.76 36.73
C PHE A 77 -11.14 9.29 35.75
N LEU A 78 -11.66 8.43 34.88
CA LEU A 78 -12.73 8.75 33.93
C LEU A 78 -14.09 8.88 34.64
N ARG A 79 -14.39 8.01 35.61
CA ARG A 79 -15.60 8.15 36.45
C ARG A 79 -15.62 9.45 37.25
N LYS A 80 -14.48 9.94 37.73
CA LYS A 80 -14.39 11.21 38.46
C LYS A 80 -14.54 12.47 37.59
N ASN A 81 -14.23 12.38 36.30
CA ASN A 81 -14.11 13.57 35.43
C ASN A 81 -15.19 13.68 34.33
N VAL A 82 -16.02 12.65 34.10
CA VAL A 82 -16.96 12.62 32.94
C VAL A 82 -18.42 12.32 33.31
N VAL A 83 -18.75 12.02 34.57
CA VAL A 83 -20.11 11.62 34.95
C VAL A 83 -20.96 12.80 35.39
N LEU A 84 -21.58 13.50 34.44
CA LEU A 84 -22.86 14.18 34.66
C LEU A 84 -23.94 13.88 33.60
N ASN A 85 -23.66 13.09 32.55
CA ASN A 85 -24.64 12.87 31.48
C ASN A 85 -24.84 11.41 31.00
N ILE A 86 -24.28 10.41 31.68
CA ILE A 86 -24.33 8.99 31.23
C ILE A 86 -25.01 8.08 32.28
N SER A 87 -25.89 8.61 33.12
CA SER A 87 -26.65 7.80 34.08
C SER A 87 -27.97 7.23 33.52
N GLN A 88 -28.32 7.50 32.26
CA GLN A 88 -29.61 7.09 31.67
C GLN A 88 -29.52 6.09 30.50
N ILE A 89 -28.34 5.58 30.12
CA ILE A 89 -28.21 4.76 28.89
C ILE A 89 -27.84 3.28 29.14
N ASN A 90 -27.33 2.85 30.29
CA ASN A 90 -26.79 1.49 30.43
C ASN A 90 -27.31 0.71 31.64
N GLU A 91 -28.56 0.24 31.59
CA GLU A 91 -29.04 -0.82 32.50
C GLU A 91 -29.32 -2.19 31.85
N ASP A 92 -29.18 -2.36 30.52
CA ASP A 92 -29.61 -3.62 29.86
C ASP A 92 -28.53 -4.49 29.18
N GLU A 93 -27.23 -4.19 29.25
CA GLU A 93 -26.20 -5.11 28.73
C GLU A 93 -25.51 -5.90 29.85
N HIS A 94 -26.14 -7.00 30.26
CA HIS A 94 -25.44 -8.15 30.82
C HIS A 94 -24.45 -8.69 29.77
N ILE A 95 -23.23 -8.13 29.71
CA ILE A 95 -22.14 -8.62 28.87
C ILE A 95 -21.73 -10.01 29.40
N SER A 96 -22.38 -11.06 28.91
CA SER A 96 -21.81 -12.40 28.97
C SER A 96 -20.46 -12.34 28.24
N ILE A 97 -19.36 -12.52 28.97
CA ILE A 97 -18.00 -12.54 28.41
C ILE A 97 -17.85 -13.82 27.58
N ASN A 98 -18.48 -13.85 26.42
CA ASN A 98 -18.37 -14.92 25.47
C ASN A 98 -17.02 -14.79 24.76
N TRP A 99 -16.21 -15.85 24.83
CA TRP A 99 -14.89 -15.87 24.20
C TRP A 99 -15.04 -15.84 22.68
N ILE A 100 -14.50 -14.80 22.04
CA ILE A 100 -14.57 -14.56 20.59
C ILE A 100 -13.15 -14.33 20.08
N VAL A 101 -12.85 -14.86 18.89
CA VAL A 101 -11.55 -14.72 18.26
C VAL A 101 -11.63 -13.63 17.20
N ASP A 102 -10.91 -12.54 17.43
CA ASP A 102 -10.77 -11.46 16.48
C ASP A 102 -9.65 -11.80 15.46
N PRO A 103 -9.94 -11.84 14.14
CA PRO A 103 -8.94 -12.13 13.12
C PRO A 103 -7.77 -11.16 13.08
N SER A 104 -7.94 -9.92 13.57
CA SER A 104 -6.91 -8.89 13.58
C SER A 104 -5.85 -9.12 14.67
N GLN A 105 -6.17 -9.90 15.71
CA GLN A 105 -5.28 -10.11 16.83
C GLN A 105 -4.11 -11.04 16.49
N SER A 106 -2.97 -10.80 17.14
CA SER A 106 -1.76 -11.62 16.98
C SER A 106 -1.99 -13.09 17.37
N PHE A 107 -2.90 -13.37 18.31
CA PHE A 107 -3.26 -14.74 18.68
C PHE A 107 -3.73 -15.56 17.46
N TYR A 108 -4.67 -15.03 16.68
CA TYR A 108 -5.19 -15.73 15.50
C TYR A 108 -4.11 -15.90 14.42
N TYR A 109 -3.18 -14.95 14.29
CA TYR A 109 -2.03 -15.09 13.39
C TYR A 109 -1.15 -16.29 13.77
N TYR A 110 -0.68 -16.37 15.02
CA TYR A 110 0.16 -17.48 15.48
C TYR A 110 -0.58 -18.82 15.46
N TRP A 111 -1.86 -18.84 15.82
CA TRP A 111 -2.70 -20.04 15.73
C TRP A 111 -2.81 -20.53 14.28
N SER A 112 -3.08 -19.62 13.35
CA SER A 112 -3.16 -19.94 11.92
C SER A 112 -1.82 -20.46 11.37
N SER A 113 -0.68 -20.01 11.91
CA SER A 113 0.64 -20.58 11.58
C SER A 113 0.78 -22.04 12.04
N ILE A 114 0.36 -22.35 13.28
CA ILE A 114 0.41 -23.72 13.82
C ILE A 114 -0.45 -24.67 12.98
N VAL A 115 -1.68 -24.24 12.65
CA VAL A 115 -2.59 -25.03 11.79
C VAL A 115 -1.97 -25.23 10.41
N SER A 116 -1.34 -24.21 9.83
CA SER A 116 -0.68 -24.30 8.53
C SER A 116 0.49 -25.28 8.52
N ILE A 117 1.25 -25.36 9.62
CA ILE A 117 2.32 -26.35 9.79
C ILE A 117 1.73 -27.77 9.85
N ALA A 118 0.63 -27.98 10.58
CA ALA A 118 -0.06 -29.27 10.63
C ALA A 118 -0.64 -29.66 9.25
N VAL A 119 -1.17 -28.71 8.49
CA VAL A 119 -1.63 -28.93 7.12
C VAL A 119 -0.47 -29.32 6.21
N LEU A 120 0.65 -28.61 6.27
CA LEU A 120 1.84 -28.90 5.46
C LEU A 120 2.44 -30.27 5.80
N TYR A 121 2.48 -30.63 7.09
CA TYR A 121 2.88 -31.96 7.54
C TYR A 121 2.02 -33.04 6.89
N ASN A 122 0.69 -32.93 6.98
CA ASN A 122 -0.22 -33.90 6.36
C ASN A 122 -0.09 -33.92 4.83
N PHE A 123 0.13 -32.77 4.21
CA PHE A 123 0.25 -32.68 2.74
C PHE A 123 1.52 -33.34 2.19
N ILE A 124 2.62 -33.32 2.93
CA ILE A 124 3.90 -33.91 2.51
C ILE A 124 4.03 -35.35 3.01
N ILE A 125 3.84 -35.59 4.31
CA ILE A 125 4.19 -36.87 4.94
C ILE A 125 3.19 -37.98 4.58
N LEU A 126 1.92 -37.64 4.38
CA LEU A 126 0.87 -38.65 4.18
C LEU A 126 1.00 -39.32 2.79
N ILE A 127 1.25 -38.55 1.72
CA ILE A 127 1.53 -39.12 0.40
C ILE A 127 2.85 -39.90 0.40
N GLY A 128 3.90 -39.38 1.03
CA GLY A 128 5.19 -40.06 1.18
C GLY A 128 5.06 -41.42 1.88
N ARG A 129 4.30 -41.50 2.97
CA ARG A 129 4.02 -42.77 3.68
C ARG A 129 3.21 -43.75 2.84
N SER A 130 2.29 -43.26 2.00
CA SER A 130 1.51 -44.13 1.11
C SER A 130 2.34 -44.73 -0.03
N ALA A 131 3.34 -43.99 -0.50
CA ALA A 131 4.28 -44.45 -1.53
C ALA A 131 5.34 -45.40 -0.94
N PHE A 132 6.05 -44.97 0.09
CA PHE A 132 7.17 -45.71 0.68
C PHE A 132 6.75 -46.44 1.96
N LEU A 133 6.22 -47.67 1.84
CA LEU A 133 5.69 -48.44 2.98
C LEU A 133 6.73 -48.72 4.07
N LEU A 134 8.00 -48.88 3.69
CA LEU A 134 9.12 -49.03 4.63
C LEU A 134 9.21 -47.86 5.63
N LEU A 135 8.77 -46.66 5.24
CA LEU A 135 8.70 -45.48 6.13
C LEU A 135 7.62 -45.65 7.20
N GLN A 136 6.48 -46.25 6.83
CA GLN A 136 5.36 -46.51 7.73
C GLN A 136 5.70 -47.62 8.73
N GLU A 137 6.31 -48.70 8.27
CA GLU A 137 6.65 -49.87 9.08
C GLU A 137 7.68 -49.57 10.18
N ARG A 138 8.76 -48.84 9.83
CA ARG A 138 9.88 -48.60 10.75
C ARG A 138 9.54 -47.68 11.93
N LEU A 139 8.62 -46.72 11.75
CA LEU A 139 8.38 -45.63 12.71
C LEU A 139 6.88 -45.45 13.04
N LEU A 140 6.08 -46.52 12.93
CA LEU A 140 4.62 -46.49 13.07
C LEU A 140 4.12 -45.70 14.30
N ILE A 141 4.69 -45.95 15.48
CA ILE A 141 4.27 -45.32 16.74
C ILE A 141 4.48 -43.80 16.69
N ILE A 142 5.61 -43.34 16.17
CA ILE A 142 5.93 -41.92 16.07
C ILE A 142 4.95 -41.24 15.11
N TRP A 143 4.65 -41.87 13.99
CA TRP A 143 3.69 -41.35 13.03
C TRP A 143 2.29 -41.22 13.62
N LEU A 144 1.81 -42.24 14.34
CA LEU A 144 0.51 -42.18 15.02
C LEU A 144 0.44 -41.01 16.02
N ILE A 145 1.50 -40.79 16.81
CA ILE A 145 1.57 -39.65 17.74
C ILE A 145 1.45 -38.32 16.98
N CYS A 146 2.26 -38.13 15.93
CA CYS A 146 2.24 -36.91 15.12
C CYS A 146 0.88 -36.68 14.43
N ASP A 147 0.27 -37.75 13.91
CA ASP A 147 -1.01 -37.70 13.22
C ASP A 147 -2.15 -37.30 14.17
N TYR A 148 -2.22 -37.90 15.36
CA TYR A 148 -3.24 -37.54 16.35
C TYR A 148 -3.02 -36.15 16.97
N LEU A 149 -1.77 -35.68 17.06
CA LEU A 149 -1.49 -34.29 17.42
C LEU A 149 -2.01 -33.30 16.35
N CYS A 150 -1.89 -33.66 15.06
CA CYS A 150 -2.46 -32.86 13.99
C CYS A 150 -4.00 -32.89 13.99
N ASP A 151 -4.61 -34.04 14.24
CA ASP A 151 -6.08 -34.14 14.38
C ASP A 151 -6.58 -33.29 15.57
N LEU A 152 -5.88 -33.33 16.72
CA LEU A 152 -6.19 -32.46 17.87
C LEU A 152 -6.12 -30.98 17.47
N CYS A 153 -5.10 -30.59 16.70
CA CYS A 153 -4.98 -29.24 16.17
C CYS A 153 -6.18 -28.86 15.28
N TYR A 154 -6.64 -29.75 14.40
CA TYR A 154 -7.81 -29.51 13.54
C TYR A 154 -9.12 -29.42 14.32
N ILE A 155 -9.29 -30.21 15.39
CA ILE A 155 -10.46 -30.13 16.27
C ILE A 155 -10.49 -28.76 16.95
N ILE A 156 -9.37 -28.32 17.54
CA ILE A 156 -9.26 -27.01 18.18
C ILE A 156 -9.46 -25.88 17.15
N ASP A 157 -8.93 -26.02 15.93
CA ASP A 157 -9.10 -25.01 14.88
C ASP A 157 -10.57 -24.90 14.47
N THR A 158 -11.27 -26.03 14.28
CA THR A 158 -12.70 -26.03 13.95
C THR A 158 -13.51 -25.34 15.04
N PHE A 159 -13.18 -25.57 16.31
CA PHE A 159 -13.78 -24.84 17.42
C PHE A 159 -13.51 -23.34 17.39
N ILE A 160 -12.26 -22.92 17.11
CA ILE A 160 -11.89 -21.51 16.93
C ILE A 160 -12.66 -20.87 15.78
N GLN A 161 -12.82 -21.57 14.66
CA GLN A 161 -13.53 -21.07 13.48
C GLN A 161 -15.02 -20.81 13.76
N THR A 162 -15.66 -21.59 14.64
CA THR A 162 -17.05 -21.31 15.06
C THR A 162 -17.21 -20.00 15.86
N ARG A 163 -16.10 -19.45 16.38
CA ARG A 163 -16.06 -18.24 17.22
C ARG A 163 -15.23 -17.12 16.59
N LYS A 164 -14.86 -17.27 15.32
CA LYS A 164 -14.11 -16.27 14.57
C LYS A 164 -15.04 -15.12 14.18
N GLY A 165 -14.68 -13.91 14.57
CA GLY A 165 -15.39 -12.69 14.18
C GLY A 165 -15.31 -12.45 12.68
N TYR A 166 -16.39 -11.94 12.08
CA TYR A 166 -16.41 -11.40 10.73
C TYR A 166 -16.79 -9.91 10.76
N LEU A 167 -16.44 -9.19 9.69
CA LEU A 167 -16.76 -7.77 9.56
C LEU A 167 -18.14 -7.60 8.93
N GLU A 168 -19.01 -6.85 9.59
CA GLU A 168 -20.31 -6.42 9.09
C GLU A 168 -20.39 -4.90 9.26
N GLN A 169 -20.57 -4.17 8.15
CA GLN A 169 -20.57 -2.68 8.14
C GLN A 169 -19.30 -2.05 8.77
N GLY A 170 -18.16 -2.73 8.70
CA GLY A 170 -16.88 -2.25 9.26
C GLY A 170 -16.70 -2.51 10.76
N LEU A 171 -17.70 -3.09 11.44
CA LEU A 171 -17.60 -3.52 12.83
C LEU A 171 -17.49 -5.04 12.93
N ILE A 172 -16.74 -5.51 13.92
CA ILE A 172 -16.59 -6.95 14.17
C ILE A 172 -17.83 -7.45 14.90
N VAL A 173 -18.56 -8.38 14.27
CA VAL A 173 -19.70 -9.05 14.89
C VAL A 173 -19.22 -9.97 16.01
N ARG A 174 -19.83 -9.82 17.18
CA ARG A 174 -19.47 -10.56 18.41
C ARG A 174 -20.53 -11.57 18.85
N ASP A 175 -21.70 -11.56 18.23
CA ASP A 175 -22.80 -12.45 18.57
C ASP A 175 -22.52 -13.91 18.12
N LEU A 176 -22.46 -14.83 19.08
CA LEU A 176 -22.14 -16.24 18.85
C LEU A 176 -23.11 -16.94 17.89
N GLU A 177 -24.40 -16.59 17.90
CA GLU A 177 -25.38 -17.24 17.03
C GLU A 177 -25.16 -16.84 15.58
N LYS A 178 -24.91 -15.55 15.35
CA LYS A 178 -24.55 -15.01 14.03
C LYS A 178 -23.25 -15.62 13.52
N LEU A 179 -22.21 -15.71 14.36
CA LEU A 179 -20.93 -16.32 13.98
C LEU A 179 -21.09 -17.79 13.55
N ARG A 180 -21.80 -18.60 14.35
CA ARG A 180 -22.02 -20.02 14.04
C ARG A 180 -22.87 -20.20 12.77
N LYS A 181 -23.92 -19.41 12.60
CA LYS A 181 -24.77 -19.45 11.41
C LYS A 181 -23.96 -19.10 10.16
N HIS A 182 -23.18 -18.03 10.22
CA HIS A 182 -22.29 -17.62 9.13
C HIS A 182 -21.28 -18.71 8.77
N TYR A 183 -20.64 -19.32 9.77
CA TYR A 183 -19.68 -20.40 9.55
C TYR A 183 -20.32 -21.65 8.94
N LYS A 184 -21.48 -22.11 9.45
CA LYS A 184 -22.22 -23.28 8.92
C LYS A 184 -22.70 -23.09 7.49
N GLN A 185 -23.03 -21.87 7.09
CA GLN A 185 -23.43 -21.55 5.71
C GLN A 185 -22.23 -21.51 4.75
N SER A 186 -21.00 -21.38 5.25
CA SER A 186 -19.78 -21.35 4.44
C SER A 186 -19.36 -22.75 4.00
N ARG A 187 -18.86 -22.88 2.76
CA ARG A 187 -18.24 -24.13 2.26
C ARG A 187 -17.05 -24.61 3.11
N ARG A 188 -16.45 -23.72 3.89
CA ARG A 188 -15.36 -24.03 4.83
C ARG A 188 -15.78 -25.06 5.88
N PHE A 189 -17.02 -24.97 6.37
CA PHE A 189 -17.55 -25.93 7.32
C PHE A 189 -17.59 -27.35 6.75
N LEU A 190 -17.98 -27.52 5.48
CA LEU A 190 -17.99 -28.82 4.83
C LEU A 190 -16.59 -29.44 4.76
N PHE A 191 -15.59 -28.67 4.33
CA PHE A 191 -14.20 -29.15 4.29
C PHE A 191 -13.67 -29.49 5.68
N ASP A 192 -14.05 -28.73 6.70
CA ASP A 192 -13.65 -28.99 8.09
C ASP A 192 -14.22 -30.31 8.62
N ILE A 193 -15.50 -30.58 8.34
CA ILE A 193 -16.14 -31.84 8.72
C ILE A 193 -15.52 -33.03 7.99
N ILE A 194 -15.32 -32.94 6.67
CA ILE A 194 -14.70 -34.02 5.88
C ILE A 194 -13.28 -34.32 6.41
N SER A 195 -12.52 -33.27 6.74
CA SER A 195 -11.16 -33.40 7.28
C SER A 195 -11.07 -34.09 8.65
N LEU A 196 -12.16 -34.06 9.42
CA LEU A 196 -12.25 -34.62 10.77
C LEU A 196 -12.90 -36.00 10.82
N LEU A 197 -13.37 -36.55 9.68
CA LEU A 197 -13.95 -37.89 9.66
C LEU A 197 -12.93 -38.92 10.17
N PRO A 198 -13.27 -39.74 11.19
CA PRO A 198 -12.35 -40.67 11.84
C PRO A 198 -12.18 -41.96 11.01
N THR A 199 -11.71 -41.83 9.78
CA THR A 199 -11.42 -42.94 8.87
C THR A 199 -10.34 -43.88 9.40
N ASP A 200 -9.55 -43.43 10.39
CA ASP A 200 -8.55 -44.23 11.10
C ASP A 200 -9.11 -45.39 11.90
N LEU A 201 -10.41 -45.37 12.24
CA LEU A 201 -11.05 -46.49 12.92
C LEU A 201 -10.93 -47.80 12.12
N LEU A 202 -10.74 -47.68 10.80
CA LEU A 202 -10.49 -48.82 9.91
C LEU A 202 -9.12 -49.48 10.16
N TYR A 203 -8.18 -48.85 10.87
CA TYR A 203 -6.93 -49.49 11.31
C TYR A 203 -7.14 -50.64 12.29
N LEU A 204 -8.31 -50.73 12.92
CA LEU A 204 -8.68 -51.87 13.78
C LEU A 204 -8.86 -53.16 12.98
N ILE A 205 -9.06 -53.07 11.66
CA ILE A 205 -9.14 -54.22 10.76
C ILE A 205 -7.71 -54.66 10.41
N PRO A 206 -7.33 -55.94 10.67
CA PRO A 206 -5.97 -56.45 10.43
C PRO A 206 -5.46 -56.33 8.98
N THR A 207 -6.33 -56.13 8.01
CA THR A 207 -5.93 -55.93 6.59
C THR A 207 -5.57 -54.46 6.31
N CYS A 208 -6.02 -53.53 7.15
CA CYS A 208 -5.97 -52.09 6.90
C CYS A 208 -5.01 -51.33 7.83
N TYR A 209 -4.46 -51.97 8.86
CA TYR A 209 -3.60 -51.33 9.89
C TYR A 209 -2.36 -50.60 9.34
N LEU A 210 -1.95 -50.92 8.12
CA LEU A 210 -0.75 -50.38 7.48
C LEU A 210 -1.03 -49.47 6.28
N LEU A 211 -2.28 -49.08 6.00
CA LEU A 211 -2.66 -48.25 4.84
C LEU A 211 -2.78 -46.76 5.20
N PRO A 212 -1.76 -45.90 4.95
CA PRO A 212 -1.83 -44.48 5.31
C PRO A 212 -2.86 -43.71 4.46
N SER A 213 -3.24 -44.24 3.29
CA SER A 213 -4.21 -43.65 2.36
C SER A 213 -5.58 -43.41 2.97
N LEU A 214 -5.94 -44.16 4.02
CA LEU A 214 -7.20 -43.95 4.76
C LEU A 214 -7.29 -42.55 5.39
N ARG A 215 -6.17 -41.86 5.60
CA ARG A 215 -6.11 -40.50 6.15
C ARG A 215 -6.17 -39.39 5.10
N PHE A 216 -6.31 -39.69 3.81
CA PHE A 216 -6.34 -38.64 2.76
C PHE A 216 -7.46 -37.61 2.93
N ASN A 217 -8.51 -37.91 3.69
CA ASN A 217 -9.54 -36.92 4.06
C ASN A 217 -8.95 -35.69 4.79
N ARG A 218 -7.79 -35.79 5.46
CA ARG A 218 -7.12 -34.66 6.14
C ARG A 218 -6.60 -33.60 5.16
N LEU A 219 -6.42 -33.95 3.88
CA LEU A 219 -5.93 -33.04 2.84
C LEU A 219 -6.96 -31.96 2.47
N PHE A 220 -8.25 -32.18 2.72
CA PHE A 220 -9.29 -31.17 2.50
C PHE A 220 -9.09 -29.88 3.34
N ARG A 221 -8.23 -29.92 4.36
CA ARG A 221 -7.85 -28.75 5.17
C ARG A 221 -6.86 -27.80 4.47
N VAL A 222 -6.39 -28.11 3.25
CA VAL A 222 -5.41 -27.29 2.50
C VAL A 222 -5.82 -25.82 2.36
N TYR A 223 -7.12 -25.53 2.33
CA TYR A 223 -7.64 -24.16 2.25
C TYR A 223 -7.15 -23.25 3.40
N ARG A 224 -6.89 -23.81 4.59
CA ARG A 224 -6.37 -23.05 5.75
C ARG A 224 -4.95 -22.57 5.51
N PHE A 225 -4.12 -23.35 4.82
CA PHE A 225 -2.78 -22.92 4.43
C PHE A 225 -2.84 -21.72 3.47
N PHE A 226 -3.73 -21.76 2.47
CA PHE A 226 -3.91 -20.63 1.55
C PHE A 226 -4.41 -19.37 2.26
N GLU A 227 -5.35 -19.50 3.22
CA GLU A 227 -5.80 -18.37 4.05
C GLU A 227 -4.65 -17.76 4.86
N PHE A 228 -3.82 -18.60 5.46
CA PHE A 228 -2.64 -18.15 6.20
C PHE A 228 -1.61 -17.49 5.28
N SER A 229 -1.30 -18.10 4.13
CA SER A 229 -0.33 -17.58 3.16
C SER A 229 -0.69 -16.17 2.69
N ASN A 230 -1.96 -15.96 2.30
CA ASN A 230 -2.45 -14.65 1.91
C ASN A 230 -2.33 -13.62 3.04
N LYS A 231 -2.59 -14.04 4.29
CA LYS A 231 -2.45 -13.17 5.45
C LYS A 231 -0.99 -12.78 5.69
N VAL A 232 -0.06 -13.73 5.64
CA VAL A 232 1.39 -13.45 5.79
C VAL A 232 1.87 -12.51 4.69
N GLU A 233 1.43 -12.72 3.45
CA GLU A 233 1.79 -11.87 2.32
C GLU A 233 1.39 -10.40 2.52
N THR A 234 0.20 -10.15 3.07
CA THR A 234 -0.26 -8.78 3.36
C THR A 234 0.42 -8.12 4.56
N GLN A 235 0.98 -8.91 5.48
CA GLN A 235 1.54 -8.41 6.75
C GLN A 235 3.07 -8.36 6.77
N THR A 236 3.74 -9.04 5.83
CA THR A 236 5.20 -9.02 5.74
C THR A 236 5.71 -7.72 5.15
N ASN A 237 6.84 -7.23 5.67
CA ASN A 237 7.55 -6.07 5.12
C ASN A 237 8.19 -6.37 3.75
N HIS A 238 8.36 -7.67 3.42
CA HIS A 238 9.02 -8.12 2.19
C HIS A 238 8.16 -9.16 1.44
N PRO A 239 7.06 -8.72 0.79
CA PRO A 239 6.12 -9.64 0.12
C PRO A 239 6.76 -10.41 -1.03
N ASN A 240 7.68 -9.80 -1.79
CA ASN A 240 8.35 -10.46 -2.92
C ASN A 240 9.24 -11.63 -2.49
N ILE A 241 9.94 -11.53 -1.34
CA ILE A 241 10.74 -12.62 -0.79
C ILE A 241 9.82 -13.76 -0.35
N PHE A 242 8.72 -13.43 0.33
CA PHE A 242 7.72 -14.42 0.74
C PHE A 242 7.11 -15.16 -0.45
N ARG A 243 6.76 -14.45 -1.53
CA ARG A 243 6.27 -15.06 -2.78
C ARG A 243 7.29 -16.03 -3.38
N LEU A 244 8.57 -15.63 -3.44
CA LEU A 244 9.65 -16.47 -3.96
C LEU A 244 9.82 -17.77 -3.14
N VAL A 245 9.88 -17.65 -1.82
CA VAL A 245 10.00 -18.80 -0.92
C VAL A 245 8.77 -19.70 -1.01
N SER A 246 7.57 -19.12 -1.06
CA SER A 246 6.32 -19.87 -1.21
C SER A 246 6.28 -20.64 -2.53
N LEU A 247 6.71 -20.02 -3.63
CA LEU A 247 6.82 -20.66 -4.93
C LEU A 247 7.82 -21.83 -4.89
N LEU A 248 9.00 -21.64 -4.28
CA LEU A 248 9.98 -22.71 -4.11
C LEU A 248 9.41 -23.90 -3.33
N ILE A 249 8.69 -23.65 -2.23
CA ILE A 249 8.04 -24.70 -1.44
C ILE A 249 6.99 -25.45 -2.28
N ILE A 250 6.16 -24.73 -3.05
CA ILE A 250 5.16 -25.34 -3.94
C ILE A 250 5.85 -26.24 -4.98
N ILE A 251 6.96 -25.80 -5.58
CA ILE A 251 7.73 -26.60 -6.55
C ILE A 251 8.25 -27.89 -5.92
N LEU A 252 8.88 -27.80 -4.75
CA LEU A 252 9.40 -28.97 -4.03
C LEU A 252 8.29 -29.95 -3.67
N ILE A 253 7.11 -29.46 -3.30
CA ILE A 253 5.94 -30.28 -3.02
C ILE A 253 5.42 -30.98 -4.29
N LEU A 254 5.34 -30.29 -5.43
CA LEU A 254 4.91 -30.88 -6.69
C LEU A 254 5.86 -32.01 -7.13
N ILE A 255 7.17 -31.78 -7.06
CA ILE A 255 8.19 -32.80 -7.35
C ILE A 255 8.06 -33.97 -6.37
N HIS A 256 7.86 -33.71 -5.07
CA HIS A 256 7.65 -34.75 -4.09
C HIS A 256 6.41 -35.62 -4.38
N TRP A 257 5.28 -34.98 -4.72
CA TRP A 257 4.04 -35.69 -5.06
C TRP A 257 4.20 -36.53 -6.32
N ASN A 258 4.81 -35.99 -7.36
CA ASN A 258 5.03 -36.74 -8.59
C ASN A 258 6.03 -37.89 -8.39
N ALA A 259 7.09 -37.70 -7.60
CA ALA A 259 7.99 -38.79 -7.17
C ALA A 259 7.25 -39.92 -6.44
N CYS A 260 6.29 -39.56 -5.57
CA CYS A 260 5.46 -40.54 -4.88
C CYS A 260 4.53 -41.28 -5.86
N PHE A 261 3.93 -40.60 -6.84
CA PHE A 261 3.10 -41.23 -7.86
C PHE A 261 3.90 -42.19 -8.73
N TYR A 262 5.07 -41.79 -9.21
CA TYR A 262 5.99 -42.66 -9.94
C TYR A 262 6.28 -43.96 -9.17
N PHE A 263 6.66 -43.85 -7.89
CA PHE A 263 6.97 -45.02 -7.08
C PHE A 263 5.74 -45.90 -6.78
N ILE A 264 4.56 -45.30 -6.58
CA ILE A 264 3.29 -46.04 -6.40
C ILE A 264 2.94 -46.83 -7.66
N ILE A 265 3.10 -46.23 -8.84
CA ILE A 265 2.80 -46.88 -10.12
C ILE A 265 3.82 -48.00 -10.39
N SER A 266 5.11 -47.77 -10.17
CA SER A 266 6.13 -48.82 -10.26
C SER A 266 5.82 -50.00 -9.33
N ARG A 267 5.34 -49.74 -8.10
CA ARG A 267 4.90 -50.80 -7.18
C ARG A 267 3.69 -51.57 -7.70
N TRP A 268 2.75 -50.88 -8.35
CA TRP A 268 1.52 -51.48 -8.84
C TRP A 268 1.74 -52.38 -10.07
N ILE A 269 2.65 -51.98 -10.96
CA ILE A 269 3.08 -52.79 -12.12
C ILE A 269 3.97 -53.95 -11.66
N GLY A 270 4.89 -53.69 -10.74
CA GLY A 270 5.89 -54.63 -10.25
C GLY A 270 7.28 -54.00 -10.34
N TYR A 271 8.13 -54.26 -9.35
CA TYR A 271 9.49 -53.74 -9.38
C TYR A 271 10.37 -54.52 -10.36
N SER A 272 11.27 -53.82 -11.05
CA SER A 272 12.23 -54.41 -11.99
C SER A 272 11.62 -55.27 -13.11
N THR A 273 10.35 -55.04 -13.49
CA THR A 273 9.68 -55.73 -14.60
C THR A 273 10.19 -55.29 -15.96
N ASP A 274 10.55 -54.01 -16.07
CA ASP A 274 10.97 -53.32 -17.28
C ASP A 274 12.00 -52.22 -16.95
N SER A 275 12.44 -51.48 -17.97
CA SER A 275 13.45 -50.43 -17.83
C SER A 275 12.93 -49.11 -17.22
N TRP A 276 11.61 -48.90 -17.18
CA TRP A 276 10.99 -47.67 -16.69
C TRP A 276 10.67 -47.71 -15.20
N VAL A 277 10.14 -48.85 -14.72
CA VAL A 277 9.81 -49.04 -13.32
C VAL A 277 11.05 -48.99 -12.44
N TYR A 278 10.85 -48.65 -11.17
CA TYR A 278 11.94 -48.61 -10.21
C TYR A 278 12.67 -49.96 -10.11
N ASN A 279 13.99 -49.94 -10.34
CA ASN A 279 14.82 -51.14 -10.30
C ASN A 279 15.33 -51.45 -8.88
N MET A 280 14.78 -52.50 -8.26
CA MET A 280 15.21 -53.00 -6.95
C MET A 280 16.47 -53.89 -6.99
N THR A 281 16.90 -54.38 -8.15
CA THR A 281 18.10 -55.24 -8.27
C THR A 281 19.41 -54.46 -8.20
N MET A 282 19.33 -53.12 -8.22
CA MET A 282 20.47 -52.25 -7.98
C MET A 282 21.08 -52.51 -6.59
N PRO A 283 22.42 -52.43 -6.42
CA PRO A 283 23.10 -52.78 -5.16
C PRO A 283 22.56 -52.06 -3.91
N THR A 284 21.97 -50.87 -4.05
CA THR A 284 21.37 -50.09 -2.97
C THR A 284 19.86 -49.85 -3.14
N GLY A 285 19.20 -50.52 -4.08
CA GLY A 285 17.79 -50.30 -4.46
C GLY A 285 16.76 -50.70 -3.39
N THR A 286 17.18 -51.49 -2.40
CA THR A 286 16.31 -51.91 -1.28
C THR A 286 16.23 -50.88 -0.16
N THR A 287 17.13 -49.88 -0.14
CA THR A 287 17.14 -48.86 0.92
C THR A 287 16.10 -47.76 0.64
N LEU A 288 15.38 -47.35 1.70
CA LEU A 288 14.38 -46.28 1.63
C LEU A 288 14.96 -44.98 1.07
N THR A 289 16.20 -44.65 1.44
CA THR A 289 16.90 -43.45 0.97
C THR A 289 17.13 -43.49 -0.53
N THR A 290 17.60 -44.61 -1.08
CA THR A 290 17.83 -44.74 -2.52
C THR A 290 16.52 -44.72 -3.29
N GLN A 291 15.47 -45.37 -2.78
CA GLN A 291 14.13 -45.35 -3.38
C GLN A 291 13.62 -43.91 -3.50
N TYR A 292 13.62 -43.18 -2.39
CA TYR A 292 13.14 -41.79 -2.38
C TYR A 292 13.99 -40.87 -3.27
N LEU A 293 15.32 -40.91 -3.13
CA LEU A 293 16.21 -40.01 -3.86
C LEU A 293 16.14 -40.24 -5.37
N TYR A 294 16.08 -41.50 -5.81
CA TYR A 294 15.94 -41.82 -7.23
C TYR A 294 14.57 -41.36 -7.76
N SER A 295 13.46 -41.67 -7.08
CA SER A 295 12.13 -41.23 -7.52
C SER A 295 12.02 -39.70 -7.54
N PHE A 296 12.63 -39.00 -6.58
CA PHE A 296 12.68 -37.54 -6.55
C PHE A 296 13.52 -36.97 -7.70
N PHE A 297 14.65 -37.60 -8.00
CA PHE A 297 15.49 -37.25 -9.14
C PHE A 297 14.75 -37.45 -10.47
N TRP A 298 14.14 -38.62 -10.69
CA TRP A 298 13.33 -38.93 -11.86
C TRP A 298 12.22 -37.89 -12.05
N SER A 299 11.47 -37.60 -10.99
CA SER A 299 10.39 -36.62 -11.02
C SER A 299 10.87 -35.20 -11.34
N THR A 300 12.04 -34.82 -10.81
CA THR A 300 12.67 -33.54 -11.12
C THR A 300 12.97 -33.43 -12.61
N LEU A 301 13.54 -34.47 -13.22
CA LEU A 301 13.87 -34.47 -14.65
C LEU A 301 12.62 -34.32 -15.53
N VAL A 302 11.53 -35.03 -15.21
CA VAL A 302 10.28 -34.97 -15.97
C VAL A 302 9.58 -33.62 -15.81
N LEU A 303 9.41 -33.13 -14.58
CA LEU A 303 8.70 -31.86 -14.35
C LEU A 303 9.47 -30.62 -14.80
N THR A 304 10.81 -30.70 -14.87
CA THR A 304 11.65 -29.61 -15.39
C THR A 304 11.92 -29.73 -16.89
N ASN A 305 11.55 -30.86 -17.53
CA ASN A 305 11.86 -31.17 -18.91
C ASN A 305 13.37 -31.12 -19.25
N ILE A 306 14.26 -31.39 -18.28
CA ILE A 306 15.72 -31.31 -18.47
C ILE A 306 16.33 -32.65 -18.89
N GLY A 307 15.78 -33.77 -18.39
CA GLY A 307 16.49 -35.05 -18.42
C GLY A 307 15.93 -36.09 -19.38
N GLU A 308 16.83 -36.95 -19.85
CA GLU A 308 16.51 -38.22 -20.47
C GLU A 308 16.05 -39.19 -19.37
N VAL A 309 14.81 -39.65 -19.46
CA VAL A 309 14.26 -40.71 -18.62
C VAL A 309 14.07 -41.97 -19.46
N PRO A 310 14.13 -43.18 -18.87
CA PRO A 310 13.85 -44.41 -19.59
C PRO A 310 12.49 -44.32 -20.31
N PRO A 311 12.37 -44.81 -21.55
CA PRO A 311 11.11 -44.79 -22.27
C PRO A 311 10.09 -45.71 -21.58
N PRO A 312 8.80 -45.34 -21.56
CA PRO A 312 7.75 -46.25 -21.09
C PRO A 312 7.62 -47.45 -22.03
N GLU A 313 7.39 -48.63 -21.48
CA GLU A 313 7.22 -49.88 -22.23
C GLU A 313 5.75 -50.31 -22.30
N THR A 314 4.95 -49.99 -21.28
CA THR A 314 3.51 -50.34 -21.25
C THR A 314 2.59 -49.17 -21.61
N ASN A 315 1.36 -49.49 -22.03
CA ASN A 315 0.35 -48.47 -22.37
C ASN A 315 0.02 -47.57 -21.17
N ILE A 316 0.01 -48.12 -19.95
CA ILE A 316 -0.30 -47.36 -18.73
C ILE A 316 0.85 -46.40 -18.37
N GLU A 317 2.09 -46.83 -18.52
CA GLU A 317 3.27 -45.98 -18.36
C GLU A 317 3.29 -44.88 -19.40
N THR A 318 3.00 -45.22 -20.67
CA THR A 318 2.93 -44.25 -21.76
C THR A 318 1.88 -43.17 -21.49
N LEU A 319 0.69 -43.55 -21.00
CA LEU A 319 -0.35 -42.61 -20.62
C LEU A 319 0.09 -41.72 -19.45
N PHE A 320 0.70 -42.31 -18.41
CA PHE A 320 1.18 -41.58 -17.24
C PHE A 320 2.29 -40.59 -17.61
N VAL A 321 3.32 -41.03 -18.32
CA VAL A 321 4.44 -40.19 -18.77
C VAL A 321 3.95 -39.07 -19.68
N THR A 322 3.01 -39.34 -20.60
CA THR A 322 2.42 -38.30 -21.45
C THR A 322 1.67 -37.24 -20.63
N ALA A 323 0.88 -37.68 -19.65
CA ALA A 323 0.16 -36.76 -18.75
C ALA A 323 1.12 -35.95 -17.85
N ASP A 324 2.21 -36.58 -17.37
CA ASP A 324 3.21 -35.93 -16.52
C ASP A 324 4.06 -34.93 -17.31
N PHE A 325 4.43 -35.24 -18.56
CA PHE A 325 5.08 -34.28 -19.45
C PHE A 325 4.17 -33.07 -19.75
N LEU A 326 2.90 -33.28 -20.06
CA LEU A 326 1.96 -32.18 -20.29
C LEU A 326 1.81 -31.30 -19.04
N THR A 327 1.70 -31.93 -17.87
CA THR A 327 1.62 -31.24 -16.58
C THR A 327 2.92 -30.49 -16.28
N GLY A 328 4.07 -31.10 -16.52
CA GLY A 328 5.40 -30.52 -16.36
C GLY A 328 5.60 -29.27 -17.20
N VAL A 329 5.22 -29.29 -18.48
CA VAL A 329 5.27 -28.11 -19.35
C VAL A 329 4.43 -26.96 -18.80
N ILE A 330 3.20 -27.23 -18.34
CA ILE A 330 2.31 -26.20 -17.76
C ILE A 330 2.89 -25.64 -16.45
N VAL A 331 3.36 -26.52 -15.56
CA VAL A 331 3.96 -26.14 -14.27
C VAL A 331 5.21 -25.31 -14.50
N PHE A 332 6.13 -25.75 -15.36
CA PHE A 332 7.36 -25.05 -15.66
C PHE A 332 7.10 -23.67 -16.28
N ALA A 333 6.19 -23.57 -17.25
CA ALA A 333 5.78 -22.30 -17.85
C ALA A 333 5.22 -21.32 -16.79
N THR A 334 4.40 -21.83 -15.86
CA THR A 334 3.82 -21.04 -14.76
C THR A 334 4.90 -20.55 -13.80
N ILE A 335 5.89 -21.39 -13.46
CA ILE A 335 7.00 -21.02 -12.59
C ILE A 335 7.84 -19.91 -13.21
N VAL A 336 8.27 -20.09 -14.47
CA VAL A 336 9.09 -19.10 -15.17
C VAL A 336 8.34 -17.77 -15.30
N GLY A 337 7.03 -17.81 -15.62
CA GLY A 337 6.18 -16.62 -15.66
C GLY A 337 6.07 -15.91 -14.31
N ASN A 338 5.83 -16.65 -13.22
CA ASN A 338 5.71 -16.09 -11.88
C ASN A 338 7.03 -15.51 -11.37
N VAL A 339 8.16 -16.22 -11.55
CA VAL A 339 9.48 -15.70 -11.20
C VAL A 339 9.79 -14.43 -11.99
N GLY A 340 9.51 -14.42 -13.30
CA GLY A 340 9.67 -13.24 -14.15
C GLY A 340 8.85 -12.05 -13.67
N SER A 341 7.58 -12.27 -13.31
CA SER A 341 6.70 -11.23 -12.74
C SER A 341 7.23 -10.68 -11.42
N ILE A 342 7.72 -11.55 -10.52
CA ILE A 342 8.33 -11.13 -9.24
C ILE A 342 9.57 -10.27 -9.50
N ILE A 343 10.47 -10.69 -10.39
CA ILE A 343 11.68 -9.94 -10.75
C ILE A 343 11.32 -8.57 -11.36
N ALA A 344 10.33 -8.53 -12.25
CA ALA A 344 9.84 -7.29 -12.84
C ALA A 344 9.29 -6.34 -11.77
N SER A 345 8.47 -6.86 -10.83
CA SER A 345 7.91 -6.07 -9.74
C SER A 345 8.99 -5.53 -8.77
N MET A 346 10.03 -6.32 -8.49
CA MET A 346 11.16 -5.89 -7.65
C MET A 346 11.94 -4.74 -8.27
N ASN A 347 12.07 -4.74 -9.60
CA ASN A 347 12.82 -3.73 -10.34
C ASN A 347 11.95 -2.58 -10.86
N ALA A 348 10.64 -2.58 -10.62
CA ALA A 348 9.68 -1.62 -11.19
C ALA A 348 10.09 -0.16 -10.93
N VAL A 349 10.38 0.22 -9.68
CA VAL A 349 10.77 1.60 -9.33
C VAL A 349 12.04 2.05 -10.07
N ARG A 350 13.01 1.15 -10.23
CA ARG A 350 14.25 1.44 -10.95
C ARG A 350 14.01 1.52 -12.46
N ALA A 351 13.16 0.66 -13.00
CA ALA A 351 12.76 0.67 -14.40
C ALA A 351 12.04 1.97 -14.76
N ASP A 352 11.08 2.40 -13.94
CA ASP A 352 10.32 3.65 -14.15
C ASP A 352 11.23 4.88 -14.12
N PHE A 353 12.17 4.95 -13.16
CA PHE A 353 13.13 6.04 -13.11
C PHE A 353 14.03 6.07 -14.34
N ARG A 354 14.56 4.91 -14.73
CA ARG A 354 15.41 4.78 -15.91
C ARG A 354 14.66 5.19 -17.17
N GLN A 355 13.39 4.80 -17.31
CA GLN A 355 12.54 5.21 -18.42
C GLN A 355 12.40 6.73 -18.50
N LYS A 356 12.19 7.42 -17.37
CA LYS A 356 12.15 8.91 -17.35
C LYS A 356 13.46 9.53 -17.79
N VAL A 357 14.61 9.01 -17.32
CA VAL A 357 15.93 9.50 -17.72
C VAL A 357 16.16 9.28 -19.22
N ASP A 358 15.77 8.12 -19.74
CA ASP A 358 15.91 7.79 -21.17
C ASP A 358 15.03 8.70 -22.04
N GLN A 359 13.81 9.05 -21.60
CA GLN A 359 12.97 10.04 -22.29
C GLN A 359 13.63 11.43 -22.36
N VAL A 360 14.26 11.88 -21.28
CA VAL A 360 14.97 13.16 -21.26
C VAL A 360 16.19 13.14 -22.17
N LYS A 361 16.96 12.04 -22.18
CA LYS A 361 18.08 11.85 -23.12
C LYS A 361 17.61 11.92 -24.56
N GLN A 362 16.56 11.19 -24.92
CA GLN A 362 15.96 11.23 -26.27
C GLN A 362 15.55 12.66 -26.65
N TYR A 363 14.92 13.40 -25.74
CA TYR A 363 14.56 14.80 -25.96
C TYR A 363 15.78 15.70 -26.22
N MET A 364 16.85 15.55 -25.44
CA MET A 364 18.09 16.32 -25.59
C MET A 364 18.78 16.01 -26.92
N THR A 365 18.83 14.73 -27.31
CA THR A 365 19.37 14.33 -28.61
C THR A 365 18.55 14.91 -29.76
N PHE A 366 17.21 14.82 -29.68
CA PHE A 366 16.31 15.38 -30.71
C PHE A 366 16.48 16.89 -30.87
N ARG A 367 16.66 17.62 -29.76
CA ARG A 367 16.87 19.08 -29.75
C ARG A 367 18.33 19.50 -29.95
N LYS A 368 19.26 18.55 -30.14
CA LYS A 368 20.70 18.80 -30.30
C LYS A 368 21.27 19.68 -29.18
N VAL A 369 20.91 19.36 -27.94
CA VAL A 369 21.47 20.03 -26.76
C VAL A 369 22.97 19.78 -26.68
N GLY A 370 23.76 20.78 -26.26
CA GLY A 370 25.21 20.61 -26.12
C GLY A 370 25.60 19.59 -25.05
N ASN A 371 26.68 18.84 -25.29
CA ASN A 371 27.16 17.74 -24.43
C ASN A 371 27.38 18.16 -22.97
N GLU A 372 27.72 19.42 -22.72
CA GLU A 372 27.94 19.94 -21.36
C GLU A 372 26.62 20.04 -20.56
N LEU A 373 25.56 20.55 -21.20
CA LEU A 373 24.24 20.62 -20.57
C LEU A 373 23.65 19.22 -20.39
N GLU A 374 23.83 18.33 -21.37
CA GLU A 374 23.42 16.93 -21.26
C GLU A 374 24.10 16.22 -20.08
N ARG A 375 25.43 16.33 -19.95
CA ARG A 375 26.16 15.77 -18.80
C ARG A 375 25.61 16.32 -17.49
N ARG A 376 25.40 17.65 -17.39
CA ARG A 376 24.86 18.28 -16.18
C ARG A 376 23.48 17.76 -15.81
N VAL A 377 22.59 17.56 -16.79
CA VAL A 377 21.25 16.98 -16.56
C VAL A 377 21.34 15.54 -16.07
N ILE A 378 22.19 14.71 -16.68
CA ILE A 378 22.37 13.31 -16.27
C ILE A 378 22.92 13.22 -14.84
N THR A 379 23.95 14.02 -14.49
CA THR A 379 24.51 14.06 -13.14
C THR A 379 23.47 14.51 -12.10
N TRP A 380 22.57 15.43 -12.47
CA TRP A 380 21.45 15.82 -11.60
C TRP A 380 20.48 14.65 -11.34
N PHE A 381 20.13 13.88 -12.38
CA PHE A 381 19.32 12.67 -12.20
C PHE A 381 20.02 11.60 -11.36
N ASP A 382 21.33 11.39 -11.56
CA ASP A 382 22.11 10.44 -10.75
C ASP A 382 22.10 10.83 -9.27
N TYR A 383 22.26 12.14 -8.97
CA TYR A 383 22.13 12.65 -7.61
C TYR A 383 20.72 12.42 -7.03
N LEU A 384 19.67 12.70 -7.81
CA LEU A 384 18.28 12.48 -7.40
C LEU A 384 18.02 11.01 -7.06
N TRP A 385 18.58 10.07 -7.82
CA TRP A 385 18.50 8.64 -7.56
C TRP A 385 19.22 8.24 -6.27
N LEU A 386 20.46 8.71 -6.06
CA LEU A 386 21.26 8.39 -4.88
C LEU A 386 20.61 8.86 -3.57
N GLN A 387 19.93 10.00 -3.58
CA GLN A 387 19.23 10.53 -2.41
C GLN A 387 17.88 9.85 -2.13
N LYS A 388 17.48 8.85 -2.92
CA LYS A 388 16.16 8.17 -2.85
C LYS A 388 14.96 9.13 -2.91
N GLN A 389 15.14 10.30 -3.52
CA GLN A 389 14.13 11.35 -3.69
C GLN A 389 13.27 11.12 -4.95
N VAL A 390 13.17 9.88 -5.41
CA VAL A 390 12.64 9.49 -6.73
C VAL A 390 11.12 9.31 -6.71
N VAL A 391 10.55 9.21 -5.52
CA VAL A 391 9.11 9.08 -5.34
C VAL A 391 8.51 10.48 -5.43
N ASN A 392 7.58 10.69 -6.35
CA ASN A 392 6.73 11.88 -6.33
C ASN A 392 5.99 11.88 -4.97
N GLU A 393 6.49 12.65 -4.00
CA GLU A 393 5.91 12.75 -2.67
C GLU A 393 4.43 13.10 -2.78
N ASP A 394 4.07 14.03 -3.66
CA ASP A 394 2.68 14.44 -3.93
C ASP A 394 1.78 13.27 -4.32
N LEU A 395 2.20 12.42 -5.26
CA LEU A 395 1.38 11.29 -5.76
C LEU A 395 1.15 10.23 -4.68
N VAL A 396 2.12 10.02 -3.79
CA VAL A 396 1.98 9.09 -2.68
C VAL A 396 1.13 9.70 -1.57
N LEU A 397 1.35 10.98 -1.25
CA LEU A 397 0.60 11.69 -0.21
C LEU A 397 -0.86 11.92 -0.60
N ASP A 398 -1.18 12.03 -1.89
CA ASP A 398 -2.56 12.15 -2.40
C ASP A 398 -3.38 10.85 -2.26
N SER A 399 -2.71 9.69 -2.13
CA SER A 399 -3.39 8.42 -1.84
C SER A 399 -3.87 8.30 -0.38
N LEU A 400 -3.41 9.21 0.49
CA LEU A 400 -3.69 9.18 1.93
C LEU A 400 -4.83 10.14 2.30
N PRO A 401 -5.67 9.78 3.29
CA PRO A 401 -6.58 10.73 3.91
C PRO A 401 -5.85 11.98 4.42
N GLN A 402 -6.48 13.15 4.29
CA GLN A 402 -5.89 14.44 4.65
C GLN A 402 -5.26 14.46 6.05
N LYS A 403 -5.89 13.80 7.03
CA LYS A 403 -5.37 13.71 8.40
C LYS A 403 -3.99 13.03 8.46
N LEU A 404 -3.82 11.89 7.78
CA LEU A 404 -2.55 11.16 7.75
C LEU A 404 -1.48 11.93 6.97
N ARG A 405 -1.87 12.60 5.89
CA ARG A 405 -0.98 13.47 5.12
C ARG A 405 -0.38 14.58 6.00
N VAL A 406 -1.20 15.25 6.80
CA VAL A 406 -0.76 16.29 7.74
C VAL A 406 0.17 15.71 8.81
N GLU A 407 -0.15 14.54 9.37
CA GLU A 407 0.69 13.89 10.39
C GLU A 407 2.07 13.51 9.85
N ILE A 408 2.15 12.96 8.63
CA ILE A 408 3.41 12.62 7.97
C ILE A 408 4.22 13.87 7.67
N ALA A 409 3.59 14.88 7.05
CA ALA A 409 4.26 16.14 6.72
C ALA A 409 4.83 16.80 7.99
N LYS A 410 4.06 16.81 9.08
CA LYS A 410 4.51 17.30 10.39
C LYS A 410 5.71 16.51 10.91
N HIS A 411 5.73 15.20 10.77
CA HIS A 411 6.87 14.39 11.21
C HIS A 411 8.15 14.69 10.41
N ILE A 412 8.04 14.94 9.11
CA ILE A 412 9.18 15.13 8.21
C ILE A 412 9.73 16.57 8.27
N HIS A 413 8.86 17.58 8.22
CA HIS A 413 9.29 18.97 7.95
C HIS A 413 9.26 19.88 9.18
N LEU A 414 8.50 19.55 10.24
CA LEU A 414 8.34 20.44 11.40
C LEU A 414 9.66 20.74 12.11
N ALA A 415 10.57 19.76 12.17
CA ALA A 415 11.88 19.95 12.78
C ALA A 415 12.74 20.98 12.03
N ALA A 416 12.67 21.01 10.70
CA ALA A 416 13.39 21.99 9.88
C ALA A 416 12.81 23.40 10.06
N LEU A 417 11.47 23.52 10.04
CA LEU A 417 10.79 24.80 10.25
C LEU A 417 11.04 25.39 11.65
N LYS A 418 11.05 24.57 12.70
CA LYS A 418 11.34 25.04 14.07
C LYS A 418 12.76 25.55 14.27
N ARG A 419 13.73 25.09 13.46
CA ARG A 419 15.11 25.61 13.50
C ARG A 419 15.22 27.01 12.93
N VAL A 420 14.25 27.42 12.12
CA VAL A 420 14.24 28.76 11.53
C VAL A 420 13.88 29.78 12.62
N PRO A 421 14.75 30.78 12.90
CA PRO A 421 14.51 31.76 13.96
C PRO A 421 13.24 32.61 13.79
N ILE A 422 12.66 32.67 12.59
CA ILE A 422 11.41 33.42 12.31
C ILE A 422 10.15 32.63 12.66
N PHE A 423 10.28 31.31 12.71
CA PHE A 423 9.19 30.39 12.98
C PHE A 423 9.37 29.66 14.32
N ALA A 424 10.46 29.92 15.05
CA ALA A 424 10.74 29.32 16.34
C ALA A 424 9.67 29.67 17.41
N GLU A 425 9.20 30.92 17.44
CA GLU A 425 8.18 31.43 18.37
C GLU A 425 6.77 31.44 17.75
N ALA A 426 6.61 30.90 16.55
CA ALA A 426 5.33 30.85 15.88
C ALA A 426 4.36 29.87 16.58
N GLN A 427 3.07 30.18 16.48
CA GLN A 427 2.02 29.28 16.96
C GLN A 427 2.09 27.92 16.25
N PRO A 428 1.87 26.79 16.96
CA PRO A 428 1.95 25.47 16.36
C PRO A 428 1.00 25.24 15.17
N GLY A 429 -0.16 25.90 15.17
CA GLY A 429 -1.13 25.85 14.06
C GLY A 429 -0.52 26.36 12.75
N LEU A 430 0.10 27.54 12.80
CA LEU A 430 0.81 28.14 11.67
C LEU A 430 1.87 27.20 11.08
N LEU A 431 2.67 26.58 11.95
CA LEU A 431 3.73 25.67 11.52
C LEU A 431 3.18 24.45 10.79
N VAL A 432 2.09 23.86 11.29
CA VAL A 432 1.46 22.70 10.66
C VAL A 432 0.94 23.05 9.26
N GLU A 433 0.34 24.23 9.12
CA GLU A 433 -0.21 24.66 7.84
C GLU A 433 0.89 24.98 6.83
N LEU A 434 1.94 25.71 7.24
CA LEU A 434 3.11 25.97 6.41
C LEU A 434 3.78 24.68 5.95
N VAL A 435 3.97 23.71 6.85
CA VAL A 435 4.55 22.40 6.53
C VAL A 435 3.83 21.71 5.38
N THR A 436 2.50 21.81 5.31
CA THR A 436 1.71 21.15 4.26
C THR A 436 1.83 21.81 2.88
N ARG A 437 2.37 23.03 2.82
CA ARG A 437 2.56 23.82 1.58
C ARG A 437 4.02 23.87 1.12
N LEU A 438 4.96 23.38 1.93
CA LEU A 438 6.37 23.35 1.55
C LEU A 438 6.62 22.32 0.46
N LYS A 439 7.32 22.75 -0.61
CA LYS A 439 7.77 21.86 -1.68
C LYS A 439 9.28 21.74 -1.64
N LEU A 440 9.80 20.52 -1.80
CA LEU A 440 11.24 20.29 -1.84
C LEU A 440 11.79 20.55 -3.24
N GLN A 441 12.83 21.37 -3.34
CA GLN A 441 13.50 21.71 -4.59
C GLN A 441 15.02 21.53 -4.44
N ILE A 442 15.63 20.88 -5.44
CA ILE A 442 17.05 20.51 -5.43
C ILE A 442 17.80 21.37 -6.44
N PHE A 443 18.90 21.97 -6.01
CA PHE A 443 19.80 22.76 -6.85
C PHE A 443 21.16 22.09 -6.99
N SER A 444 21.75 22.16 -8.18
CA SER A 444 23.06 21.56 -8.46
C SER A 444 24.21 22.50 -8.06
N PRO A 445 25.44 21.98 -7.88
CA PRO A 445 26.61 22.81 -7.63
C PRO A 445 26.78 23.89 -8.70
N GLY A 446 26.90 25.13 -8.25
CA GLY A 446 27.10 26.28 -9.11
C GLY A 446 25.81 26.91 -9.67
N ASP A 447 24.64 26.32 -9.42
CA ASP A 447 23.36 26.87 -9.86
C ASP A 447 23.01 28.15 -9.11
N TYR A 448 22.48 29.14 -9.82
CA TYR A 448 21.89 30.33 -9.20
C TYR A 448 20.45 30.02 -8.83
N VAL A 449 20.14 30.07 -7.52
CA VAL A 449 18.76 29.91 -7.02
C VAL A 449 17.95 31.15 -7.34
N CYS A 450 18.54 32.33 -7.17
CA CYS A 450 17.97 33.59 -7.62
C CYS A 450 19.06 34.56 -8.05
N ARG A 451 18.75 35.42 -9.02
CA ARG A 451 19.61 36.53 -9.42
C ARG A 451 19.02 37.85 -8.96
N LYS A 452 19.89 38.81 -8.65
CA LYS A 452 19.52 40.17 -8.28
C LYS A 452 18.72 40.79 -9.42
N GLY A 453 17.59 41.41 -9.07
CA GLY A 453 16.66 42.01 -10.04
C GLY A 453 15.57 41.07 -10.56
N ASP A 454 15.67 39.75 -10.39
CA ASP A 454 14.59 38.83 -10.77
C ASP A 454 13.34 39.05 -9.92
N ILE A 455 12.17 38.67 -10.42
CA ILE A 455 10.91 38.77 -9.66
C ILE A 455 10.87 37.64 -8.62
N GLY A 456 10.77 37.99 -7.34
CA GLY A 456 10.74 37.03 -6.24
C GLY A 456 9.34 36.48 -5.97
N LYS A 457 9.03 35.30 -6.49
CA LYS A 457 7.71 34.66 -6.30
C LYS A 457 7.63 33.72 -5.09
N GLU A 458 8.78 33.36 -4.53
CA GLU A 458 8.94 32.25 -3.59
C GLU A 458 9.95 32.64 -2.50
N MET A 459 9.87 32.03 -1.33
CA MET A 459 10.95 32.03 -0.35
C MET A 459 11.51 30.62 -0.20
N TYR A 460 12.76 30.54 0.26
CA TYR A 460 13.46 29.28 0.43
C TYR A 460 13.98 29.11 1.85
N ILE A 461 13.87 27.89 2.36
CA ILE A 461 14.44 27.45 3.64
C ILE A 461 15.49 26.39 3.32
N ILE A 462 16.72 26.56 3.81
CA ILE A 462 17.80 25.62 3.56
C ILE A 462 17.61 24.39 4.45
N LYS A 463 17.22 23.25 3.86
CA LYS A 463 17.13 21.97 4.58
C LYS A 463 18.50 21.33 4.71
N ARG A 464 19.22 21.26 3.59
CA ARG A 464 20.56 20.66 3.51
C ARG A 464 21.40 21.38 2.47
N GLY A 465 22.69 21.53 2.73
CA GLY A 465 23.63 22.15 1.80
C GLY A 465 24.02 23.57 2.19
N ARG A 466 24.78 24.22 1.30
CA ARG A 466 25.35 25.55 1.53
C ARG A 466 25.20 26.42 0.29
N LEU A 467 24.83 27.66 0.53
CA LEU A 467 24.59 28.66 -0.51
C LEU A 467 25.48 29.87 -0.26
N HIS A 468 26.06 30.43 -1.32
CA HIS A 468 26.82 31.68 -1.26
C HIS A 468 26.00 32.83 -1.81
N VAL A 469 25.96 33.94 -1.07
CA VAL A 469 25.52 35.23 -1.57
C VAL A 469 26.70 35.85 -2.31
N VAL A 470 26.59 36.01 -3.63
CA VAL A 470 27.70 36.44 -4.49
C VAL A 470 27.46 37.83 -5.08
N SER A 471 28.55 38.54 -5.36
CA SER A 471 28.53 39.80 -6.14
C SER A 471 27.98 39.58 -7.55
N ASP A 472 27.65 40.68 -8.23
CA ASP A 472 27.13 40.69 -9.59
C ASP A 472 28.13 40.03 -10.58
N ASP A 473 29.43 40.09 -10.29
CA ASP A 473 30.50 39.43 -11.06
C ASP A 473 30.71 37.94 -10.70
N GLY A 474 30.01 37.43 -9.67
CA GLY A 474 30.10 36.04 -9.22
C GLY A 474 31.40 35.64 -8.50
N THR A 475 32.35 36.56 -8.32
CA THR A 475 33.69 36.29 -7.74
C THR A 475 33.75 36.52 -6.23
N LYS A 476 33.19 37.63 -5.74
CA LYS A 476 33.19 37.98 -4.31
C LYS A 476 32.01 37.34 -3.59
N ILE A 477 32.30 36.61 -2.51
CA ILE A 477 31.31 36.01 -1.61
C ILE A 477 31.06 36.97 -0.45
N PHE A 478 29.82 37.38 -0.25
CA PHE A 478 29.44 38.25 0.87
C PHE A 478 29.14 37.44 2.14
N VAL A 479 28.31 36.41 2.01
CA VAL A 479 27.81 35.59 3.12
C VAL A 479 27.62 34.16 2.65
N THR A 480 27.89 33.20 3.53
CA THR A 480 27.53 31.78 3.34
C THR A 480 26.30 31.48 4.18
N LEU A 481 25.24 31.02 3.53
CA LEU A 481 24.01 30.57 4.17
C LEU A 481 24.10 29.06 4.40
N GLU A 482 23.91 28.66 5.65
CA GLU A 482 23.95 27.26 6.10
C GLU A 482 22.54 26.74 6.40
N GLU A 483 22.45 25.46 6.75
CA GLU A 483 21.20 24.78 7.07
C GLU A 483 20.39 25.50 8.16
N GLY A 484 19.07 25.60 7.96
CA GLY A 484 18.16 26.35 8.83
C GLY A 484 18.07 27.85 8.53
N SER A 485 18.92 28.38 7.64
CA SER A 485 18.78 29.77 7.17
C SER A 485 17.61 29.90 6.19
N VAL A 486 17.04 31.11 6.14
CA VAL A 486 15.95 31.48 5.23
C VAL A 486 16.39 32.64 4.37
N PHE A 487 15.95 32.64 3.12
CA PHE A 487 16.18 33.73 2.20
C PHE A 487 15.02 33.89 1.21
N GLY A 488 14.92 35.10 0.64
CA GLY A 488 13.87 35.44 -0.32
C GLY A 488 12.54 35.86 0.30
N GLU A 489 12.50 35.99 1.63
CA GLU A 489 11.37 36.46 2.43
C GLU A 489 11.00 37.91 2.11
N ILE A 490 11.97 38.77 1.79
CA ILE A 490 11.74 40.20 1.56
C ILE A 490 10.88 40.43 0.31
N SER A 491 11.16 39.72 -0.79
CA SER A 491 10.47 39.94 -2.06
C SER A 491 8.98 39.56 -1.98
N ILE A 492 8.64 38.55 -1.18
CA ILE A 492 7.26 38.07 -1.09
C ILE A 492 6.38 38.89 -0.14
N LEU A 493 6.96 39.63 0.81
CA LEU A 493 6.25 40.35 1.88
C LEU A 493 5.63 41.70 1.46
N ASN A 494 5.72 42.11 0.19
CA ASN A 494 5.11 43.35 -0.33
C ASN A 494 5.31 44.58 0.60
N ILE A 495 6.53 44.76 1.11
CA ILE A 495 6.79 45.76 2.13
C ILE A 495 6.63 47.17 1.53
N PRO A 496 5.75 48.01 2.08
CA PRO A 496 5.57 49.38 1.62
C PRO A 496 6.87 50.20 1.79
N GLY A 497 7.24 50.99 0.78
CA GLY A 497 8.48 51.78 0.77
C GLY A 497 9.75 51.01 0.41
N SER A 498 9.65 49.74 -0.01
CA SER A 498 10.79 48.99 -0.55
C SER A 498 11.23 49.56 -1.91
N LYS A 499 12.49 50.03 -2.01
CA LYS A 499 13.07 50.54 -3.26
C LYS A 499 13.16 49.48 -4.35
N THR A 500 13.23 48.21 -3.98
CA THR A 500 13.34 47.06 -4.90
C THR A 500 12.00 46.39 -5.19
N GLY A 501 10.93 46.78 -4.48
CA GLY A 501 9.59 46.18 -4.63
C GLY A 501 9.63 44.65 -4.51
N ASN A 502 9.05 43.96 -5.50
CA ASN A 502 9.00 42.49 -5.57
C ASN A 502 10.23 41.87 -6.29
N ARG A 503 11.36 42.58 -6.37
CA ARG A 503 12.58 42.06 -6.99
C ARG A 503 13.53 41.48 -5.95
N ARG A 504 14.35 40.52 -6.38
CA ARG A 504 15.41 39.90 -5.58
C ARG A 504 16.54 40.90 -5.34
N THR A 505 17.05 40.96 -4.12
CA THR A 505 18.07 41.93 -3.70
C THR A 505 19.50 41.44 -3.91
N ALA A 506 19.71 40.12 -4.04
CA ALA A 506 21.04 39.52 -4.13
C ALA A 506 21.08 38.29 -5.06
N ASN A 507 22.28 37.97 -5.55
CA ASN A 507 22.56 36.73 -6.27
C ASN A 507 22.88 35.63 -5.26
N ILE A 508 22.19 34.50 -5.35
CA ILE A 508 22.41 33.36 -4.46
C ILE A 508 22.75 32.15 -5.30
N ARG A 509 23.92 31.56 -5.04
CA ARG A 509 24.48 30.44 -5.78
C ARG A 509 24.71 29.23 -4.88
N SER A 510 24.30 28.06 -5.33
CA SER A 510 24.54 26.80 -4.61
C SER A 510 26.02 26.40 -4.71
N VAL A 511 26.62 26.03 -3.58
CA VAL A 511 28.03 25.58 -3.53
C VAL A 511 28.14 24.12 -3.96
N GLY A 512 27.25 23.29 -3.42
CA GLY A 512 27.12 21.88 -3.74
C GLY A 512 25.70 21.56 -4.19
N TYR A 513 25.29 20.31 -4.04
CA TYR A 513 23.87 19.99 -4.08
C TYR A 513 23.19 20.53 -2.83
N SER A 514 22.13 21.31 -3.02
CA SER A 514 21.37 21.93 -1.93
C SER A 514 19.90 21.56 -2.04
N ASP A 515 19.34 21.14 -0.91
CA ASP A 515 17.93 20.78 -0.76
C ASP A 515 17.23 21.95 -0.07
N LEU A 516 16.32 22.60 -0.78
CA LEU A 516 15.61 23.79 -0.32
C LEU A 516 14.12 23.51 -0.21
N PHE A 517 13.50 23.91 0.89
CA PHE A 517 12.05 24.01 0.93
C PHE A 517 11.62 25.33 0.30
N CYS A 518 10.82 25.24 -0.74
CA CYS A 518 10.19 26.37 -1.41
C CYS A 518 8.79 26.60 -0.84
N LEU A 519 8.48 27.84 -0.51
CA LEU A 519 7.14 28.31 -0.18
C LEU A 519 6.76 29.44 -1.12
N THR A 520 5.61 29.31 -1.80
CA THR A 520 5.16 30.34 -2.73
C THR A 520 4.60 31.54 -1.99
N LYS A 521 4.66 32.72 -2.64
CA LYS A 521 4.04 33.94 -2.13
C LYS A 521 2.56 33.74 -1.83
N GLN A 522 1.82 33.08 -2.73
CA GLN A 522 0.39 32.86 -2.56
C GLN A 522 0.12 31.99 -1.33
N ASP A 523 0.79 30.83 -1.23
CA ASP A 523 0.62 29.92 -0.09
C ASP A 523 0.97 30.61 1.24
N LEU A 524 2.04 31.42 1.28
CA LEU A 524 2.39 32.15 2.50
C LEU A 524 1.31 33.17 2.87
N TRP A 525 0.81 33.96 1.92
CA TRP A 525 -0.18 35.00 2.20
C TRP A 525 -1.53 34.41 2.61
N GLU A 526 -1.97 33.30 2.02
CA GLU A 526 -3.17 32.57 2.44
C GLU A 526 -3.10 32.23 3.94
N VAL A 527 -1.95 31.70 4.37
CA VAL A 527 -1.73 31.33 5.77
C VAL A 527 -1.58 32.56 6.68
N LEU A 528 -0.85 33.60 6.24
CA LEU A 528 -0.63 34.82 7.03
C LEU A 528 -1.91 35.65 7.26
N VAL A 529 -2.96 35.46 6.45
CA VAL A 529 -4.27 36.07 6.70
C VAL A 529 -4.91 35.50 7.97
N GLU A 530 -4.74 34.21 8.23
CA GLU A 530 -5.27 33.55 9.44
C GLU A 530 -4.44 33.83 10.70
N TYR A 531 -3.14 34.08 10.54
CA TYR A 531 -2.20 34.32 11.65
C TYR A 531 -1.57 35.74 11.59
N PRO A 532 -2.33 36.80 11.93
CA PRO A 532 -1.87 38.19 11.80
C PRO A 532 -0.66 38.53 12.67
N SER A 533 -0.52 37.94 13.86
CA SER A 533 0.65 38.18 14.72
C SER A 533 1.96 37.74 14.06
N ALA A 534 1.95 36.60 13.38
CA ALA A 534 3.12 36.08 12.67
C ALA A 534 3.44 36.91 11.42
N ARG A 535 2.39 37.38 10.71
CA ARG A 535 2.53 38.30 9.58
C ARG A 535 3.28 39.56 10.00
N ASP A 536 2.87 40.18 11.11
CA ASP A 536 3.45 41.43 11.58
C ASP A 536 4.92 41.23 12.00
N THR A 537 5.24 40.11 12.67
CA THR A 537 6.64 39.74 12.99
C THR A 537 7.49 39.54 11.74
N LEU A 538 6.96 38.87 10.70
CA LEU A 538 7.66 38.70 9.43
C LEU A 538 7.92 40.04 8.73
N ILE A 539 6.93 40.92 8.69
CA ILE A 539 7.03 42.25 8.06
C ILE A 539 8.06 43.11 8.80
N GLU A 540 8.05 43.13 10.13
CA GLU A 540 9.01 43.92 10.92
C GLU A 540 10.46 43.43 10.72
N ARG A 541 10.69 42.11 10.67
CA ARG A 541 12.02 41.59 10.31
C ARG A 541 12.42 41.92 8.89
N GLY A 542 11.49 41.85 7.93
CA GLY A 542 11.74 42.26 6.56
C GLY A 542 12.13 43.75 6.45
N LYS A 543 11.46 44.63 7.21
CA LYS A 543 11.82 46.06 7.31
C LYS A 543 13.20 46.24 7.93
N ALA A 544 13.52 45.51 9.00
CA ALA A 544 14.84 45.58 9.65
C ALA A 544 15.97 45.18 8.69
N HIS A 545 15.77 44.13 7.89
CA HIS A 545 16.71 43.75 6.83
C HIS A 545 16.84 44.83 5.74
N LEU A 546 15.73 45.37 5.24
CA LEU A 546 15.74 46.45 4.25
C LEU A 546 16.43 47.73 4.75
N ARG A 547 16.29 48.07 6.05
CA ARG A 547 17.02 49.19 6.68
C ARG A 547 18.52 48.94 6.69
N LYS A 548 18.96 47.73 7.07
CA LYS A 548 20.37 47.35 7.12
C LYS A 548 21.06 47.52 5.76
N ASP A 549 20.34 47.21 4.69
CA ASP A 549 20.84 47.28 3.32
C ASP A 549 20.61 48.65 2.65
N ASN A 550 20.08 49.65 3.37
CA ASN A 550 19.68 50.98 2.85
C ASN A 550 18.66 50.95 1.68
N LEU A 551 17.87 49.87 1.61
CA LEU A 551 16.88 49.62 0.57
C LEU A 551 15.44 50.01 0.96
N LEU A 552 15.23 50.50 2.19
CA LEU A 552 13.96 51.07 2.63
C LEU A 552 13.97 52.59 2.41
N ASP A 553 12.93 53.13 1.78
CA ASP A 553 12.64 54.55 1.81
C ASP A 553 11.63 54.83 2.93
N GLU A 554 12.10 55.43 4.02
CA GLU A 554 11.27 55.66 5.21
C GLU A 554 10.14 56.66 4.95
N ASN A 555 10.34 57.63 4.05
CA ASN A 555 9.31 58.59 3.69
C ASN A 555 8.20 57.90 2.89
N ALA A 556 8.57 57.06 1.91
CA ALA A 556 7.61 56.28 1.15
C ALA A 556 6.89 55.23 2.00
N ALA A 557 7.58 54.63 2.98
CA ALA A 557 6.98 53.69 3.93
C ALA A 557 5.95 54.37 4.85
N GLN A 558 6.23 55.60 5.30
CA GLN A 558 5.29 56.41 6.10
C GLN A 558 4.07 56.84 5.30
N ILE A 559 4.26 57.30 4.05
CA ILE A 559 3.15 57.65 3.14
C ILE A 559 2.27 56.43 2.89
N ALA A 560 2.86 55.28 2.60
CA ALA A 560 2.10 54.05 2.36
C ALA A 560 1.40 53.54 3.63
N GLN A 561 1.96 53.75 4.82
CA GLN A 561 1.26 53.48 6.09
C GLN A 561 0.08 54.43 6.31
N GLN A 562 0.23 55.71 5.98
CA GLN A 562 -0.87 56.69 6.02
C GLN A 562 -1.97 56.34 5.02
N ASP A 563 -1.61 55.94 3.80
CA ASP A 563 -2.56 55.47 2.79
C ASP A 563 -3.29 54.20 3.22
N GLN A 564 -2.60 53.24 3.85
CA GLN A 564 -3.23 52.05 4.43
C GLN A 564 -4.16 52.40 5.60
N ALA A 565 -3.79 53.37 6.43
CA ALA A 565 -4.64 53.85 7.52
C ALA A 565 -5.87 54.64 7.03
N ALA A 566 -5.76 55.34 5.89
CA ALA A 566 -6.86 56.09 5.26
C ALA A 566 -7.77 55.22 4.37
N LEU A 567 -7.34 54.00 4.02
CA LEU A 567 -8.10 53.05 3.22
C LEU A 567 -9.50 52.68 3.79
N PRO A 568 -9.65 52.35 5.09
CA PRO A 568 -10.98 52.08 5.66
C PRO A 568 -11.91 53.30 5.57
N GLU A 569 -11.39 54.51 5.75
CA GLU A 569 -12.17 55.74 5.64
C GLU A 569 -12.66 55.96 4.20
N LYS A 570 -11.78 55.77 3.20
CA LYS A 570 -12.13 55.79 1.78
C LYS A 570 -13.18 54.72 1.41
N LEU A 571 -13.06 53.51 1.96
CA LEU A 571 -14.03 52.43 1.75
C LEU A 571 -15.40 52.78 2.34
N THR A 572 -15.44 53.34 3.56
CA THR A 572 -16.72 53.80 4.15
C THR A 572 -17.36 54.94 3.37
N GLN A 573 -16.56 55.83 2.77
CA GLN A 573 -17.07 56.91 1.95
C GLN A 573 -17.59 56.42 0.59
N LEU A 574 -16.92 55.43 0.00
CA LEU A 574 -17.42 54.72 -1.19
C LEU A 574 -18.74 54.00 -0.90
N GLN A 575 -18.84 53.30 0.23
CA GLN A 575 -20.07 52.64 0.68
C GLN A 575 -21.23 53.65 0.77
N LYS A 576 -21.00 54.80 1.44
CA LYS A 576 -22.00 55.88 1.55
C LYS A 576 -22.42 56.45 0.20
N ASN A 577 -21.48 56.58 -0.74
CA ASN A 577 -21.79 57.06 -2.10
C ASN A 577 -22.64 56.04 -2.87
N ILE A 578 -22.38 54.74 -2.70
CA ILE A 578 -23.19 53.67 -3.29
C ILE A 578 -24.60 53.70 -2.70
N ASP A 579 -24.75 53.78 -1.38
CA ASP A 579 -26.06 53.87 -0.71
C ASP A 579 -26.87 55.09 -1.18
N TYR A 580 -26.19 56.22 -1.37
CA TYR A 580 -26.80 57.43 -1.93
C TYR A 580 -27.29 57.23 -3.37
N LEU A 581 -26.49 56.57 -4.21
CA LEU A 581 -26.85 56.26 -5.60
C LEU A 581 -28.02 55.28 -5.66
N GLU A 582 -28.03 54.24 -4.83
CA GLU A 582 -29.16 53.30 -4.74
C GLU A 582 -30.46 54.01 -4.36
N THR A 583 -30.41 54.88 -3.35
CA THR A 583 -31.57 55.69 -2.92
C THR A 583 -32.07 56.60 -4.05
N ARG A 584 -31.15 57.21 -4.81
CA ARG A 584 -31.49 58.09 -5.93
C ARG A 584 -32.10 57.32 -7.10
N ILE A 585 -31.59 56.13 -7.41
CA ILE A 585 -32.16 55.23 -8.42
C ILE A 585 -33.57 54.79 -8.02
N ALA A 586 -33.76 54.39 -6.76
CA ALA A 586 -35.08 54.00 -6.25
C ALA A 586 -36.10 55.13 -6.38
N ARG A 587 -35.69 56.37 -6.09
CA ARG A 587 -36.53 57.57 -6.28
C ARG A 587 -36.89 57.79 -7.75
N ILE A 588 -35.91 57.76 -8.66
CA ILE A 588 -36.16 57.94 -10.10
C ILE A 588 -37.08 56.84 -10.65
N MET A 589 -36.89 55.59 -10.21
CA MET A 589 -37.79 54.49 -10.59
C MET A 589 -39.22 54.70 -10.06
N GLY A 590 -39.38 55.26 -8.87
CA GLY A 590 -40.67 55.66 -8.32
C GLY A 590 -41.33 56.78 -9.14
N GLU A 591 -40.59 57.82 -9.48
CA GLU A 591 -41.06 58.93 -10.34
C GLU A 591 -41.45 58.43 -11.73
N TYR A 592 -40.63 57.56 -12.34
CA TYR A 592 -40.93 56.92 -13.63
C TYR A 592 -42.23 56.10 -13.57
N LYS A 593 -42.41 55.27 -12.52
CA LYS A 593 -43.67 54.52 -12.31
C LYS A 593 -44.87 55.46 -12.18
N ALA A 594 -44.75 56.54 -11.41
CA ALA A 594 -45.83 57.50 -11.24
C ALA A 594 -46.20 58.21 -12.56
N ILE A 595 -45.20 58.56 -13.38
CA ILE A 595 -45.40 59.13 -14.72
C ILE A 595 -46.11 58.11 -15.61
N MET A 596 -45.65 56.86 -15.66
CA MET A 596 -46.28 55.81 -16.47
C MET A 596 -47.74 55.55 -16.07
N ILE A 597 -48.04 55.55 -14.77
CA ILE A 597 -49.43 55.42 -14.28
C ILE A 597 -50.29 56.61 -14.74
N LYS A 598 -49.78 57.84 -14.64
CA LYS A 598 -50.50 59.04 -15.13
C LYS A 598 -50.72 59.00 -16.64
N LEU A 599 -49.71 58.54 -17.40
CA LEU A 599 -49.79 58.42 -18.85
C LEU A 599 -50.87 57.40 -19.24
N ASN A 600 -50.84 56.20 -18.63
CA ASN A 600 -51.85 55.16 -18.86
C ASN A 600 -53.27 55.63 -18.52
N ARG A 601 -53.46 56.37 -17.42
CA ARG A 601 -54.78 56.94 -17.08
C ARG A 601 -55.26 57.96 -18.12
N ARG A 602 -54.36 58.81 -18.63
CA ARG A 602 -54.71 59.75 -19.71
C ARG A 602 -55.06 59.01 -21.00
N LEU A 603 -54.34 57.95 -21.31
CA LEU A 603 -54.59 57.11 -22.48
C LEU A 603 -55.96 56.44 -22.40
N GLN A 604 -56.30 55.83 -21.26
CA GLN A 604 -57.63 55.28 -20.99
C GLN A 604 -58.75 56.31 -21.08
N PHE A 605 -58.51 57.54 -20.59
CA PHE A 605 -59.49 58.61 -20.71
C PHE A 605 -59.71 59.04 -22.17
N ILE A 606 -58.64 59.10 -22.98
CA ILE A 606 -58.73 59.38 -24.42
C ILE A 606 -59.45 58.24 -25.15
N GLU A 607 -59.16 56.98 -24.82
CA GLU A 607 -59.87 55.81 -25.37
C GLU A 607 -61.37 55.89 -25.06
N GLN A 608 -61.76 56.20 -23.83
CA GLN A 608 -63.17 56.39 -23.46
C GLN A 608 -63.85 57.54 -24.21
N LEU A 609 -63.14 58.66 -24.42
CA LEU A 609 -63.68 59.76 -25.24
C LEU A 609 -63.81 59.36 -26.72
N ALA A 610 -62.87 58.59 -27.25
CA ALA A 610 -62.92 58.06 -28.61
C ALA A 610 -64.09 57.09 -28.79
N GLU A 611 -64.33 56.19 -27.82
CA GLU A 611 -65.50 55.30 -27.80
C GLU A 611 -66.81 56.07 -27.67
N LYS A 612 -66.86 57.10 -26.82
CA LYS A 612 -68.07 57.92 -26.68
C LYS A 612 -68.38 58.71 -27.97
N ASN A 613 -67.36 59.27 -28.60
CA ASN A 613 -67.51 59.97 -29.88
C ASN A 613 -67.87 59.02 -31.03
N SER A 614 -67.33 57.78 -31.05
CA SER A 614 -67.71 56.80 -32.06
C SER A 614 -69.17 56.36 -31.89
N ILE A 615 -69.65 56.20 -30.65
CA ILE A 615 -71.07 55.91 -30.37
C ILE A 615 -71.98 57.07 -30.81
N ILE A 616 -71.61 58.33 -30.54
CA ILE A 616 -72.36 59.50 -30.99
C ILE A 616 -72.41 59.58 -32.52
N MET A 617 -71.28 59.34 -33.19
CA MET A 617 -71.21 59.31 -34.66
C MET A 617 -72.05 58.18 -35.27
N ILE A 618 -72.13 57.02 -34.62
CA ILE A 618 -73.00 55.90 -35.05
C ILE A 618 -74.47 56.28 -34.88
N ASP A 619 -74.84 56.94 -33.78
CA ASP A 619 -76.22 57.33 -33.48
C ASP A 619 -76.71 58.47 -34.40
N GLU A 620 -75.83 59.43 -34.73
CA GLU A 620 -76.10 60.44 -35.76
C GLU A 620 -76.20 59.85 -37.16
N ASN A 621 -75.34 58.87 -37.51
CA ASN A 621 -75.47 58.17 -38.80
C ASN A 621 -76.75 57.34 -38.89
N LYS A 622 -77.21 56.75 -37.77
CA LYS A 622 -78.50 56.03 -37.72
C LYS A 622 -79.68 56.98 -37.93
N LYS A 623 -79.67 58.15 -37.28
CA LYS A 623 -80.70 59.20 -37.50
C LYS A 623 -80.68 59.75 -38.92
N ASN A 624 -79.51 59.96 -39.51
CA ASN A 624 -79.40 60.46 -40.89
C ASN A 624 -79.80 59.40 -41.93
N THR A 625 -79.52 58.11 -41.69
CA THR A 625 -79.98 57.03 -42.59
C THR A 625 -81.49 56.80 -42.48
N LEU A 626 -82.09 56.95 -41.29
CA LEU A 626 -83.55 56.92 -41.10
C LEU A 626 -84.29 58.10 -41.77
N ASN A 627 -83.65 59.27 -41.89
CA ASN A 627 -84.26 60.44 -42.55
C ASN A 627 -84.07 60.49 -44.08
N LEU A 628 -83.20 59.65 -44.66
CA LEU A 628 -82.93 59.62 -46.11
C LEU A 628 -83.72 58.53 -46.85
N VAL A 629 -84.33 57.58 -46.13
CA VAL A 629 -85.23 56.58 -46.72
C VAL A 629 -86.66 56.92 -46.27
N GLY A 630 -87.29 57.85 -46.98
CA GLY A 630 -88.70 58.17 -46.79
C GLY A 630 -89.57 56.99 -47.18
N ILE A 631 -90.05 56.24 -46.20
CA ILE A 631 -91.21 55.34 -46.32
C ILE A 631 -92.14 55.68 -45.16
N ASP A 632 -93.24 56.33 -45.54
CA ASP A 632 -94.45 56.44 -44.75
C ASP A 632 -95.19 55.11 -44.91
N THR A 633 -95.27 54.32 -43.84
CA THR A 633 -96.28 53.27 -43.71
C THR A 633 -96.71 53.17 -42.25
N SER A 634 -97.90 53.73 -42.02
CA SER A 634 -98.92 53.12 -41.17
C SER A 634 -98.93 51.59 -41.28
N ASP A 635 -98.94 50.89 -40.15
CA ASP A 635 -100.02 49.98 -39.77
C ASP A 635 -99.58 49.13 -38.56
N ASP A 636 -100.35 49.31 -37.50
CA ASP A 636 -100.99 48.32 -36.62
C ASP A 636 -100.36 46.93 -36.38
N ASP A 637 -100.51 46.58 -35.09
CA ASP A 637 -100.70 45.26 -34.49
C ASP A 637 -99.51 44.50 -33.83
N VAL A 638 -99.69 44.40 -32.49
CA VAL A 638 -99.19 43.46 -31.45
C VAL A 638 -97.83 43.71 -30.80
#